data_AF-A0A3L7X859-F1
#
_entry.id   AF-A0A3L7X859-F1
#
_cell.length_a   1.000
_cell.length_b   1.000
_cell.length_c   1.000
_cell.angle_alpha   90.00
_cell.angle_beta   90.00
_cell.angle_gamma   90.00
#
_symmetry.space_group_name_H-M   'P 1'
#
loop_
_entity.id
_entity.type
_entity.pdbx_description
1 polymer ?
#
loop_
_entity_poly.entity_id
_entity_poly.type
_entity_poly.pdbx_seq_one_letter_code
_entity_poly.pdbx_strand_id
1 'polypeptide(L)' 'MSERKKPVAKTKAKAGIYRTGYVVAIILAVLTAVEYYIATHFNSFAVMMLLGLLKAYFVVNYFMHIKTLWTEEESH' A
#
# COMPACT_ATOMS: atom_id res chain seq x y z
N MET A 1 48.87 -16.48 -15.15
CA MET A 1 47.96 -16.94 -14.08
C MET A 1 46.89 -15.87 -13.93
N SER A 2 45.71 -16.09 -14.52
CA SER A 2 44.66 -15.06 -14.68
C SER A 2 43.60 -15.24 -13.59
N GLU A 3 43.64 -14.41 -12.57
CA GLU A 3 42.57 -14.35 -11.56
C GLU A 3 41.43 -13.48 -12.10
N ARG A 4 40.47 -14.11 -12.80
CA ARG A 4 39.22 -13.43 -13.15
C ARG A 4 38.41 -13.21 -11.87
N LYS A 5 38.40 -11.98 -11.36
CA LYS A 5 37.44 -11.53 -10.36
C LYS A 5 36.03 -11.71 -10.93
N LYS A 6 35.24 -12.62 -10.36
CA LYS A 6 33.82 -12.80 -10.70
C LYS A 6 33.05 -11.56 -10.23
N PRO A 7 32.17 -10.97 -11.05
CA PRO A 7 31.32 -9.88 -10.60
C PRO A 7 30.35 -10.42 -9.55
N VAL A 8 30.45 -9.90 -8.33
CA VAL A 8 29.49 -10.20 -7.27
C VAL A 8 28.17 -9.52 -7.68
N ALA A 9 27.24 -10.32 -8.19
CA ALA A 9 25.90 -9.86 -8.51
C ALA A 9 25.28 -9.26 -7.24
N LYS A 10 25.01 -7.96 -7.25
CA LYS A 10 24.24 -7.31 -6.19
C LYS A 10 22.80 -7.82 -6.28
N THR A 11 22.47 -8.85 -5.52
CA THR A 11 21.09 -9.24 -5.27
C THR A 11 20.36 -8.03 -4.71
N LYS A 12 19.60 -7.34 -5.57
CA LYS A 12 18.77 -6.21 -5.12
C LYS A 12 17.75 -6.79 -4.15
N ALA A 13 17.93 -6.42 -2.88
CA ALA A 13 17.13 -6.90 -1.77
C ALA A 13 15.65 -6.71 -2.09
N LYS A 14 14.88 -7.80 -2.03
CA LYS A 14 13.41 -7.83 -2.07
C LYS A 14 12.74 -7.12 -0.87
N ALA A 15 13.42 -6.13 -0.29
CA ALA A 15 12.95 -5.35 0.86
C ALA A 15 12.05 -4.16 0.46
N GLY A 16 11.93 -3.85 -0.84
CA GLY A 16 11.11 -2.74 -1.34
C GLY A 16 9.61 -3.00 -1.28
N ILE A 17 9.17 -4.24 -1.45
CA ILE A 17 7.74 -4.59 -1.64
C ILE A 17 6.97 -4.57 -0.32
N TYR A 18 7.57 -5.02 0.78
CA TYR A 18 6.91 -5.09 2.09
C TYR A 18 6.65 -3.71 2.73
N ARG A 19 7.37 -2.66 2.33
CA ARG A 19 7.24 -1.32 2.92
C ARG A 19 5.95 -0.63 2.51
N THR A 20 5.51 -0.82 1.26
CA THR A 20 4.33 -0.15 0.71
C THR A 20 3.04 -0.57 1.43
N GLY A 21 2.84 -1.88 1.64
CA GLY A 21 1.65 -2.39 2.35
C GLY A 21 1.56 -1.89 3.80
N TYR A 22 2.69 -1.82 4.50
CA TYR A 22 2.74 -1.35 5.89
C TYR A 22 2.42 0.15 6.02
N VAL A 23 2.95 0.98 5.12
CA VAL A 23 2.66 2.43 5.10
C VAL A 23 1.17 2.69 4.85
N VAL A 24 0.57 1.98 3.90
CA VAL A 24 -0.86 2.12 3.60
C VAL A 24 -1.72 1.63 4.76
N ALA A 25 -1.33 0.53 5.43
CA ALA A 25 -2.03 0.05 6.63
C ALA A 25 -2.05 1.11 7.74
N ILE A 26 -0.94 1.82 7.96
CA ILE A 26 -0.87 2.94 8.92
C ILE A 26 -1.81 4.08 8.49
N ILE A 27 -1.81 4.46 7.22
CA ILE A 27 -2.70 5.52 6.71
C ILE A 27 -4.17 5.15 6.94
N LEU A 28 -4.57 3.92 6.62
CA LEU A 28 -5.93 3.42 6.86
C LEU A 28 -6.28 3.38 8.36
N ALA A 29 -5.32 3.01 9.21
CA ALA A 29 -5.53 3.01 10.66
C ALA A 29 -5.78 4.43 11.19
N VAL A 30 -4.99 5.41 10.76
CA VAL A 30 -5.18 6.83 11.13
C VAL A 30 -6.51 7.34 10.60
N LEU A 31 -6.86 7.05 9.35
CA LEU A 31 -8.16 7.43 8.76
C LEU A 31 -9.33 6.84 9.56
N THR A 32 -9.17 5.63 10.07
CA THR A 32 -10.18 4.95 10.90
C THR A 32 -10.34 5.62 12.27
N ALA A 33 -9.25 6.06 12.90
CA ALA A 33 -9.32 6.80 14.16
C ALA A 33 -10.05 8.14 13.98
N VAL A 34 -9.76 8.86 12.89
CA VAL A 34 -10.45 10.11 12.55
C VAL A 34 -11.94 9.87 12.30
N GLU A 35 -12.28 8.83 11.55
CA GLU A 35 -13.68 8.47 11.33
C GLU A 35 -14.40 8.14 12.64
N TYR A 36 -13.78 7.36 13.53
CA TYR A 36 -14.36 7.05 14.83
C TYR A 36 -14.64 8.31 15.67
N TYR A 37 -13.76 9.31 15.59
CA TYR A 37 -13.98 10.59 16.24
C TYR A 37 -15.16 11.36 15.63
N ILE A 38 -15.25 11.42 14.30
CA ILE A 38 -16.36 12.08 13.59
C ILE A 38 -17.69 11.35 13.86
N ALA A 39 -17.66 10.02 13.88
CA ALA A 39 -18.78 9.13 14.15
C ALA A 39 -19.44 9.45 15.50
N THR A 40 -18.61 9.62 16.53
CA THR A 40 -19.06 9.86 17.90
C THR A 40 -19.64 11.26 18.09
N HIS A 41 -19.22 12.26 17.30
CA HIS A 41 -19.65 13.65 17.47
C HIS A 41 -20.77 14.10 16.52
N PHE A 42 -20.79 13.60 15.28
CA PHE A 42 -21.70 14.12 14.24
C PHE A 42 -22.83 13.15 13.85
N ASN A 43 -22.75 11.88 14.26
CA ASN A 43 -23.76 10.81 14.08
C ASN A 43 -24.58 10.89 12.77
N SER A 44 -23.90 11.15 11.66
CA SER A 44 -24.51 11.29 10.35
C SER A 44 -24.17 10.07 9.50
N PHE A 45 -25.20 9.28 9.17
CA PHE A 45 -25.08 8.09 8.33
C PHE A 45 -24.42 8.39 6.97
N ALA A 46 -24.76 9.53 6.36
CA ALA A 46 -24.20 9.95 5.07
C ALA A 46 -22.68 10.17 5.15
N VAL A 47 -22.19 10.74 6.26
CA VAL A 47 -20.75 10.99 6.46
C VAL A 47 -20.00 9.68 6.64
N MET A 48 -20.57 8.72 7.39
CA MET A 48 -19.97 7.38 7.56
C MET A 48 -19.93 6.60 6.24
N MET A 49 -21.00 6.69 5.43
CA MET A 49 -21.03 6.02 4.13
C MET A 49 -19.93 6.54 3.20
N LEU A 50 -19.70 7.87 3.17
CA LEU A 50 -18.61 8.47 2.38
C LEU A 50 -17.22 8.05 2.88
N LEU A 51 -17.01 7.99 4.20
CA LEU A 51 -15.74 7.55 4.78
C LEU A 51 -15.47 6.06 4.52
N GLY A 52 -16.52 5.23 4.56
CA GLY A 52 -16.46 3.81 4.15
C GLY A 52 -16.10 3.64 2.68
N LEU A 53 -16.68 4.44 1.79
CA LEU A 53 -16.33 4.43 0.36
C LEU A 53 -14.89 4.87 0.11
N LEU A 54 -14.43 5.90 0.82
CA LEU A 54 -13.06 6.37 0.73
C LEU A 54 -12.08 5.25 1.12
N LYS A 55 -12.36 4.53 2.21
CA LYS A 55 -11.57 3.36 2.62
C LYS A 55 -11.57 2.26 1.58
N ALA A 56 -12.72 1.92 1.01
CA ALA A 56 -12.81 0.92 -0.05
C ALA A 56 -11.93 1.29 -1.25
N TYR A 57 -11.93 2.57 -1.66
CA TYR A 57 -11.05 3.06 -2.71
C TYR A 57 -9.56 2.85 -2.39
N PHE A 58 -9.12 3.21 -1.18
CA PHE A 58 -7.73 3.00 -0.74
C PHE A 58 -7.37 1.51 -0.68
N VAL A 59 -8.25 0.67 -0.12
CA VAL A 59 -8.00 -0.78 0.00
C VAL A 59 -7.88 -1.43 -1.39
N VAL A 60 -8.77 -1.11 -2.33
CA VAL A 60 -8.70 -1.65 -3.69
C VAL A 60 -7.43 -1.20 -4.42
N ASN A 61 -7.07 0.08 -4.33
CA ASN A 61 -5.90 0.60 -5.06
C ASN A 61 -4.56 0.09 -4.51
N TYR A 62 -4.46 -0.09 -3.20
CA TYR A 62 -3.18 -0.39 -2.55
C TYR A 62 -3.04 -1.84 -2.06
N PHE A 63 -4.12 -2.51 -1.66
CA PHE A 63 -4.08 -3.90 -1.19
C PHE A 63 -4.53 -4.90 -2.26
N MET A 64 -5.43 -4.55 -3.19
CA MET A 64 -5.84 -5.49 -4.25
C MET A 64 -4.92 -5.52 -5.47
N HIS A 65 -3.78 -4.82 -5.45
CA HIS A 65 -2.72 -5.01 -6.44
C HIS A 65 -3.09 -4.70 -7.91
N ILE A 66 -4.10 -3.85 -8.19
CA ILE A 66 -4.37 -3.41 -9.58
C ILE A 66 -3.14 -2.73 -10.22
N LYS A 67 -2.32 -2.03 -9.41
CA LYS A 67 -1.07 -1.43 -9.89
C LYS A 67 0.08 -2.43 -10.08
N THR A 68 0.12 -3.49 -9.30
CA THR A 68 1.17 -4.53 -9.39
C THR A 68 0.96 -5.43 -10.60
N LEU A 69 -0.31 -5.76 -10.92
CA LEU A 69 -0.67 -6.50 -12.14
C LEU A 69 -0.24 -5.77 -13.42
N TRP A 70 -0.19 -4.44 -13.40
CA TRP A 70 0.28 -3.62 -14.52
C TRP A 70 1.79 -3.37 -14.54
N THR A 71 2.53 -3.73 -13.47
CA THR A 71 3.99 -3.52 -13.39
C THR A 71 4.79 -4.79 -13.70
N GLU A 72 4.18 -5.98 -13.59
CA GLU A 72 4.85 -7.26 -13.88
C GLU A 72 4.85 -7.64 -15.37
N GLU A 73 4.19 -6.87 -16.25
CA GLU A 73 4.05 -7.16 -17.68
C GLU A 73 4.82 -6.19 -18.61
N GLU A 74 5.75 -5.39 -18.07
CA GLU A 74 6.61 -4.49 -18.85
C GLU A 74 8.12 -4.83 -18.72
N SER A 75 8.47 -6.12 -18.58
CA SER A 75 9.85 -6.57 -18.79
C SER A 75 10.02 -7.12 -20.22
N HIS A 76 10.17 -6.19 -21.16
CA HIS A 76 10.83 -6.46 -22.44
C HIS A 76 12.35 -6.50 -22.27
#